data_AF-A0A643F7Z5-F1
#
_entry.id   AF-A0A643F7Z5-F1
#
_cell.length_a   1.000
_cell.length_b   1.000
_cell.length_c   1.000
_cell.angle_alpha   90.00
_cell.angle_beta   90.00
_cell.angle_gamma   90.00
#
_symmetry.space_group_name_H-M   'P 1'
#
loop_
_entity.id
_entity.type
_entity.pdbx_description
1 polymer ?
#
loop_
_entity_poly.entity_id
_entity_poly.type
_entity_poly.pdbx_seq_one_letter_code
_entity_poly.pdbx_strand_id
1 'polypeptide(L)'
;MFDFPPLQDHRGDRRHRFMESSDINAAFDLLYRGMRRQVQRGLHVRGQLFALEADTQIPGQLTGSVRLLPGDLDSGSAEDWADATRRPRLFEQLLDSAQPAALYAYAVEQRSPHDVPVVWVELAEADGCHVASFPLCTGRGWAERDLLEGPHQRLLPVTQD
;
A
#
# COMPACT_ATOMS: atom_id res chain seq x y z
N MET A 1 -10.13 6.50 -45.14
CA MET A 1 -10.85 6.79 -43.88
C MET A 1 -10.55 5.60 -42.99
N PHE A 2 -9.64 5.75 -42.03
CA PHE A 2 -9.22 4.65 -41.17
C PHE A 2 -10.25 4.51 -40.05
N ASP A 3 -10.92 3.37 -40.04
CA ASP A 3 -11.90 2.98 -39.02
C ASP A 3 -11.11 2.40 -37.84
N PHE A 4 -10.96 3.19 -36.78
CA PHE A 4 -10.38 2.67 -35.54
C PHE A 4 -11.46 1.87 -34.82
N PRO A 5 -11.18 0.63 -34.38
CA PRO A 5 -12.14 -0.11 -33.57
C PRO A 5 -12.46 0.72 -32.32
N PRO A 6 -13.71 0.68 -31.83
CA PRO A 6 -14.10 1.42 -30.64
C PRO A 6 -13.21 0.98 -29.48
N LEU A 7 -12.64 1.98 -28.78
CA LEU A 7 -11.98 1.80 -27.48
C LEU A 7 -12.92 0.96 -26.61
N GLN A 8 -12.52 -0.29 -26.38
CA GLN A 8 -13.28 -1.22 -25.56
C GLN A 8 -13.53 -0.58 -24.20
N ASP A 9 -14.79 -0.59 -23.79
CA ASP A 9 -15.22 -0.14 -22.48
C ASP A 9 -14.63 -1.08 -21.41
N HIS A 10 -13.51 -0.67 -20.81
CA HIS A 10 -12.80 -1.40 -19.75
C HIS A 10 -13.61 -1.48 -18.43
N ARG A 11 -14.87 -1.01 -18.40
CA ARG A 11 -15.70 -1.06 -17.20
C ARG A 11 -16.38 -2.42 -16.98
N GLY A 12 -16.34 -3.32 -17.96
CA GLY A 12 -17.17 -4.54 -17.99
C GLY A 12 -16.56 -5.84 -17.47
N ASP A 13 -15.25 -5.91 -17.21
CA ASP A 13 -14.56 -7.19 -16.89
C ASP A 13 -13.74 -7.12 -15.60
N ARG A 14 -14.30 -6.44 -14.58
CA ARG A 14 -13.74 -6.29 -13.23
C ARG A 14 -13.79 -7.59 -12.41
N ARG A 15 -13.49 -8.73 -13.04
CA ARG A 15 -13.26 -9.97 -12.31
C ARG A 15 -11.88 -9.85 -11.69
N HIS A 16 -11.87 -9.75 -10.36
CA HIS A 16 -10.69 -9.80 -9.50
C HIS A 16 -9.71 -10.83 -10.05
N ARG A 17 -8.69 -10.34 -10.76
CA ARG A 17 -7.55 -11.17 -11.10
C ARG A 17 -6.84 -11.49 -9.80
N PHE A 18 -6.47 -12.76 -9.61
CA PHE A 18 -5.57 -13.15 -8.53
C PHE A 18 -4.33 -12.28 -8.59
N MET A 19 -4.08 -11.54 -7.52
CA MET A 19 -2.95 -10.63 -7.48
C MET A 19 -1.65 -11.44 -7.48
N GLU A 20 -0.70 -11.07 -8.33
CA GLU A 20 0.56 -11.78 -8.40
C GLU A 20 1.58 -11.18 -7.42
N SER A 21 2.59 -11.98 -7.09
CA SER A 21 3.73 -11.50 -6.28
C SER A 21 4.42 -10.26 -6.88
N SER A 22 4.33 -10.06 -8.19
CA SER A 22 4.82 -8.90 -8.92
C SER A 22 4.04 -7.62 -8.59
N ASP A 23 2.71 -7.69 -8.46
CA ASP A 23 1.84 -6.56 -8.08
C ASP A 23 2.14 -6.11 -6.64
N ILE A 24 2.25 -7.08 -5.73
CA ILE A 24 2.59 -6.85 -4.32
C ILE A 24 3.97 -6.18 -4.21
N ASN A 25 4.97 -6.69 -4.94
CA ASN A 25 6.30 -6.09 -4.96
C ASN A 25 6.29 -4.68 -5.56
N ALA A 26 5.51 -4.45 -6.63
CA ALA A 26 5.37 -3.13 -7.24
C ALA A 26 4.72 -2.13 -6.27
N ALA A 27 3.73 -2.56 -5.49
CA ALA A 27 3.11 -1.75 -4.45
C ALA A 27 4.10 -1.35 -3.36
N PHE A 28 4.88 -2.31 -2.86
CA PHE A 28 5.91 -2.01 -1.88
C PHE A 28 6.99 -1.06 -2.42
N ASP A 29 7.46 -1.23 -3.66
CA ASP A 29 8.44 -0.35 -4.28
C ASP A 29 7.88 1.07 -4.49
N LEU A 30 6.64 1.19 -4.96
CA LEU A 30 5.97 2.48 -5.13
C LEU A 30 5.88 3.25 -3.80
N LEU A 31 5.40 2.58 -2.76
CA LEU A 31 5.24 3.17 -1.43
C LEU A 31 6.61 3.50 -0.81
N TYR A 32 7.60 2.61 -0.92
CA TYR A 32 8.97 2.85 -0.49
C TYR A 32 9.54 4.11 -1.13
N ARG A 33 9.46 4.26 -2.45
CA ARG A 33 9.98 5.45 -3.15
C ARG A 33 9.28 6.73 -2.70
N GLY A 34 7.96 6.68 -2.49
CA GLY A 34 7.18 7.80 -1.98
C GLY A 34 7.61 8.21 -0.58
N MET A 35 7.69 7.25 0.34
CA MET A 35 8.02 7.49 1.74
C MET A 35 9.49 7.84 1.94
N ARG A 36 10.40 7.24 1.18
CA ARG A 36 11.84 7.55 1.24
C ARG A 36 12.08 9.04 1.01
N ARG A 37 11.41 9.65 0.02
CA ARG A 37 11.48 11.10 -0.20
C ARG A 37 10.94 11.92 0.97
N GLN A 38 9.90 11.44 1.66
CA GLN A 38 9.38 12.12 2.86
C GLN A 38 10.37 12.02 4.02
N VAL A 39 10.90 10.83 4.29
CA VAL A 39 11.88 10.56 5.35
C VAL A 39 13.16 11.36 5.13
N GLN A 40 13.66 11.40 3.90
CA GLN A 40 14.81 12.23 3.50
C GLN A 40 14.55 13.74 3.61
N ARG A 41 13.30 14.17 3.85
CA ARG A 41 12.97 15.58 4.18
C ARG A 41 12.78 15.80 5.67
N GLY A 42 13.08 14.79 6.50
CA GLY A 42 12.85 14.81 7.94
C GLY A 42 11.38 14.64 8.33
N LEU A 43 10.50 14.25 7.40
CA LEU A 43 9.08 14.07 7.69
C LEU A 43 8.82 12.69 8.27
N HIS A 44 7.92 12.62 9.25
CA HIS A 44 7.47 11.37 9.85
C HIS A 44 6.28 10.77 9.08
N VAL A 45 6.31 9.45 8.84
CA VAL A 45 5.16 8.70 8.30
C VAL A 45 4.17 8.38 9.43
N ARG A 46 3.20 9.28 9.65
CA ARG A 46 2.19 9.17 10.73
C ARG A 46 0.89 8.52 10.26
N GLY A 47 0.89 7.21 10.04
CA GLY A 47 -0.32 6.44 9.72
C GLY A 47 -1.05 6.93 8.46
N GLN A 48 -0.61 6.48 7.30
CA GLN A 48 -1.13 6.91 6.01
C GLN A 48 -1.80 5.74 5.31
N LEU A 49 -3.05 5.93 4.88
CA LEU A 49 -3.79 4.96 4.08
C LEU A 49 -3.72 5.35 2.60
N PHE A 50 -3.56 4.36 1.74
CA PHE A 50 -3.47 4.52 0.30
C PHE A 50 -4.40 3.53 -0.39
N ALA A 51 -4.99 3.97 -1.50
CA ALA A 51 -5.63 3.11 -2.47
C ALA A 51 -4.75 3.06 -3.72
N LEU A 52 -4.43 1.85 -4.18
CA LEU A 52 -3.56 1.62 -5.34
C LEU A 52 -4.36 0.93 -6.44
N GLU A 53 -4.22 1.46 -7.64
CA GLU A 53 -4.81 0.88 -8.85
C GLU A 53 -3.74 0.05 -9.56
N ALA A 54 -4.14 -1.14 -10.01
CA ALA A 54 -3.29 -2.06 -10.75
C ALA A 54 -3.93 -2.36 -12.11
N ASP A 55 -3.09 -2.55 -13.12
CA ASP A 55 -3.52 -3.00 -14.43
C ASP A 55 -3.94 -4.47 -14.34
N THR A 56 -5.18 -4.77 -14.70
CA THR A 56 -5.71 -6.14 -14.61
C THR A 56 -5.08 -7.08 -15.64
N GLN A 57 -4.47 -6.57 -16.70
CA GLN A 57 -3.88 -7.34 -17.79
C GLN A 57 -2.36 -7.53 -17.63
N ILE A 58 -1.68 -6.63 -16.93
CA ILE A 58 -0.22 -6.63 -16.82
C ILE A 58 0.21 -6.78 -15.36
N PRO A 59 0.72 -7.97 -14.94
CA PRO A 59 1.25 -8.14 -13.58
C PRO A 59 2.38 -7.16 -13.26
N GLY A 60 2.36 -6.59 -12.06
CA GLY A 60 3.35 -5.63 -11.56
C GLY A 60 3.14 -4.20 -12.04
N GLN A 61 2.12 -3.93 -12.85
CA GLN A 61 1.87 -2.61 -13.41
C GLN A 61 0.85 -1.85 -12.56
N LEU A 62 1.34 -0.96 -11.69
CA LEU A 62 0.47 -0.02 -10.98
C LEU A 62 0.13 1.18 -11.87
N THR A 63 -1.16 1.48 -11.98
CA THR A 63 -1.68 2.58 -12.81
C THR A 63 -1.91 3.85 -12.00
N GLY A 64 -2.05 3.73 -10.69
CA GLY A 64 -2.35 4.88 -9.83
C GLY A 64 -2.12 4.60 -8.35
N SER A 65 -1.94 5.68 -7.60
CA SER A 65 -1.95 5.66 -6.14
C SER A 65 -2.55 6.95 -5.64
N VAL A 66 -3.52 6.84 -4.73
CA VAL A 66 -4.12 7.99 -4.04
C VAL A 66 -3.97 7.80 -2.54
N ARG A 67 -3.59 8.87 -1.84
CA ARG A 67 -3.62 8.88 -0.37
C ARG A 67 -5.04 9.17 0.07
N LEU A 68 -5.58 8.29 0.91
CA LEU A 68 -6.89 8.44 1.52
C LEU A 68 -6.76 9.28 2.80
N LEU A 69 -7.73 10.15 3.02
CA LEU A 69 -7.90 10.96 4.22
C LEU A 69 -9.06 10.43 5.06
N PRO A 70 -9.00 10.54 6.40
CA PRO A 70 -10.12 10.17 7.25
C PRO A 70 -11.38 10.94 6.82
N GLY A 71 -12.45 10.22 6.49
CA GLY A 71 -13.69 10.79 5.97
C GLY A 71 -13.81 10.86 4.44
N ASP A 72 -12.77 10.52 3.66
CA ASP A 72 -12.91 10.29 2.21
C ASP A 72 -13.82 9.08 1.92
N LEU A 73 -14.02 8.25 2.95
CA LEU A 73 -14.70 6.98 2.94
C LEU A 73 -15.44 6.82 4.28
N ASP A 74 -16.52 6.03 4.28
CA ASP A 74 -17.12 5.50 5.53
C ASP A 74 -16.20 4.46 6.22
N SER A 75 -14.90 4.57 6.01
CA SER A 75 -13.85 3.65 6.44
C SER A 75 -13.30 4.01 7.82
N GLY A 76 -14.05 4.73 8.65
CA GLY A 76 -13.67 5.04 10.02
C GLY A 76 -12.67 6.20 10.18
N SER A 77 -12.21 6.37 11.41
CA SER A 77 -11.34 7.47 11.84
C SER A 77 -9.85 7.14 11.68
N ALA A 78 -8.98 8.16 11.78
CA ALA A 78 -7.53 7.94 11.80
C ALA A 78 -7.07 6.99 12.94
N GLU A 79 -7.81 6.97 14.05
CA GLU A 79 -7.54 6.07 15.18
C GLU A 79 -7.86 4.62 14.81
N ASP A 80 -8.96 4.40 14.09
CA ASP A 80 -9.33 3.07 13.59
C ASP A 80 -8.28 2.53 12.60
N TRP A 81 -7.71 3.42 11.77
CA TRP A 81 -6.65 3.06 10.84
C TRP A 81 -5.34 2.72 11.57
N ALA A 82 -5.05 3.41 12.68
CA ALA A 82 -3.86 3.15 13.47
C ALA A 82 -3.96 1.86 14.28
N ASP A 83 -5.15 1.44 14.70
CA ASP A 83 -5.38 0.24 15.50
C ASP A 83 -5.18 -1.05 14.68
N ALA A 84 -4.08 -1.76 14.95
CA ALA A 84 -3.75 -3.02 14.27
C ALA A 84 -4.81 -4.12 14.46
N THR A 85 -5.61 -4.07 15.52
CA THR A 85 -6.69 -5.05 15.75
C THR A 85 -7.93 -4.77 14.91
N ARG A 86 -8.15 -3.51 14.51
CA ARG A 86 -9.31 -3.08 13.73
C ARG A 86 -9.01 -2.95 12.25
N ARG A 87 -7.73 -2.78 11.89
CA ARG A 87 -7.26 -2.63 10.50
C ARG A 87 -7.63 -3.76 9.55
N PRO A 88 -7.63 -5.06 9.94
CA PRO A 88 -8.09 -6.12 9.05
C PRO A 88 -9.53 -5.91 8.57
N ARG A 89 -10.42 -5.59 9.51
CA ARG A 89 -11.83 -5.30 9.21
C ARG A 89 -12.00 -4.03 8.37
N LEU A 90 -11.17 -3.03 8.61
CA LEU A 90 -11.11 -1.84 7.77
C LEU A 90 -10.74 -2.20 6.33
N PHE A 91 -9.71 -3.02 6.12
CA PHE A 91 -9.30 -3.44 4.78
C PHE A 91 -10.38 -4.26 4.08
N GLU A 92 -11.05 -5.17 4.79
CA GLU A 92 -12.21 -5.90 4.25
C GLU A 92 -13.29 -4.93 3.76
N GLN A 93 -13.68 -3.95 4.58
CA GLN A 93 -14.68 -2.94 4.20
C GLN A 93 -14.27 -2.12 2.96
N LEU A 94 -12.97 -1.80 2.84
CA LEU A 94 -12.43 -1.05 1.72
C LEU A 94 -12.43 -1.89 0.43
N LEU A 95 -12.06 -3.16 0.52
CA LEU A 95 -12.04 -4.10 -0.61
C LEU A 95 -13.46 -4.45 -1.09
N ASP A 96 -14.43 -4.51 -0.17
CA ASP A 96 -15.85 -4.71 -0.49
C ASP A 96 -16.54 -3.44 -1.03
N SER A 97 -15.92 -2.27 -0.84
CA SER A 97 -16.48 -1.01 -1.32
C SER A 97 -16.47 -0.94 -2.85
N ALA A 98 -17.41 -0.20 -3.43
CA ALA A 98 -17.53 -0.05 -4.89
C ALA A 98 -16.38 0.76 -5.56
N GLN A 99 -15.30 1.05 -4.84
CA GLN A 99 -14.17 1.84 -5.33
C GLN A 99 -13.26 1.03 -6.28
N PRO A 100 -12.58 1.69 -7.22
CA PRO A 100 -11.84 1.02 -8.30
C PRO A 100 -10.46 0.47 -7.89
N ALA A 101 -10.03 0.65 -6.64
CA ALA A 101 -8.68 0.26 -6.23
C ALA A 101 -8.56 -1.26 -6.08
N ALA A 102 -7.47 -1.81 -6.60
CA ALA A 102 -7.17 -3.24 -6.51
C ALA A 102 -6.53 -3.59 -5.16
N LEU A 103 -5.85 -2.62 -4.54
CA LEU A 103 -5.01 -2.76 -3.36
C LEU A 103 -5.26 -1.60 -2.40
N TYR A 104 -5.22 -1.89 -1.10
CA TYR A 104 -5.16 -0.86 -0.07
C TYR A 104 -3.91 -1.03 0.77
N ALA A 105 -3.26 0.06 1.13
CA ALA A 105 -2.04 0.02 1.95
C ALA A 105 -2.10 0.97 3.12
N TYR A 106 -1.66 0.53 4.29
CA TYR A 106 -1.43 1.37 5.44
C TYR A 106 0.06 1.43 5.76
N ALA A 107 0.61 2.64 5.92
CA ALA A 107 2.01 2.87 6.21
C ALA A 107 2.21 3.72 7.47
N VAL A 108 3.11 3.28 8.37
CA VAL A 108 3.40 3.99 9.63
C VAL A 108 4.85 3.80 10.07
N GLU A 109 5.43 4.83 10.67
CA GLU A 109 6.67 4.68 11.42
C GLU A 109 6.42 3.99 12.76
N GLN A 110 7.13 2.90 13.03
CA GLN A 110 7.08 2.20 14.31
C GLN A 110 8.42 1.51 14.63
N ARG A 111 8.46 0.76 15.74
CA ARG A 111 9.59 -0.10 16.10
C ARG A 111 9.30 -1.54 15.67
N SER A 112 10.29 -2.21 15.09
CA SER A 112 10.23 -3.65 14.82
C SER A 112 10.30 -4.46 16.13
N PRO A 113 10.04 -5.79 16.10
CA PRO A 113 10.22 -6.66 17.27
C PRO A 113 11.63 -6.65 17.85
N HIS A 114 12.63 -6.20 17.09
CA HIS A 114 14.03 -6.06 17.51
C HIS A 114 14.38 -4.63 17.92
N ASP A 115 13.38 -3.79 18.22
CA ASP A 115 13.52 -2.37 18.56
C ASP A 115 14.23 -1.52 17.49
N VAL A 116 14.18 -1.95 16.22
CA VAL A 116 14.72 -1.17 15.10
C VAL A 116 13.64 -0.23 14.58
N PRO A 117 13.89 1.07 14.40
CA PRO A 117 12.92 1.96 13.79
C PRO A 117 12.70 1.56 12.33
N VAL A 118 11.45 1.41 11.92
CA VAL A 118 11.05 1.00 10.58
C VAL A 118 9.87 1.85 10.10
N VAL A 119 9.72 1.94 8.78
CA VAL A 119 8.42 2.23 8.16
C VAL A 119 7.76 0.90 7.86
N TRP A 120 6.71 0.60 8.61
CA TRP A 120 5.87 -0.59 8.45
C TRP A 120 4.77 -0.33 7.44
N VAL A 121 4.60 -1.23 6.48
CA VAL A 121 3.60 -1.15 5.44
C VAL A 121 2.80 -2.44 5.43
N GLU A 122 1.50 -2.33 5.63
CA GLU A 122 0.53 -3.40 5.44
C GLU A 122 -0.21 -3.15 4.14
N LEU A 123 -0.35 -4.19 3.34
CA LEU A 123 -0.98 -4.17 2.03
C LEU A 123 -2.09 -5.21 2.04
N ALA A 124 -3.31 -4.82 1.72
CA ALA A 124 -4.45 -5.71 1.61
C ALA A 124 -4.92 -5.81 0.16
N GLU A 125 -5.27 -7.03 -0.22
CA GLU A 125 -5.86 -7.41 -1.48
C GLU A 125 -7.03 -8.37 -1.26
N ALA A 126 -7.80 -8.64 -2.31
CA ALA A 126 -8.96 -9.53 -2.24
C ALA A 126 -8.64 -10.91 -1.65
N ASP A 127 -7.43 -11.42 -1.87
CA ASP A 127 -7.01 -12.77 -1.47
C ASP A 127 -6.21 -12.80 -0.15
N GLY A 128 -5.86 -11.64 0.44
CA GLY A 128 -5.11 -11.63 1.69
C GLY A 128 -4.43 -10.31 2.05
N CYS A 129 -3.61 -10.37 3.09
CA CYS A 129 -2.85 -9.22 3.61
C CYS A 129 -1.35 -9.54 3.66
N HIS A 130 -0.53 -8.64 3.14
CA HIS A 130 0.92 -8.74 3.07
C HIS A 130 1.57 -7.61 3.86
N VAL A 131 2.78 -7.84 4.37
CA VAL A 131 3.49 -6.83 5.15
C VAL A 131 4.94 -6.70 4.71
N ALA A 132 5.43 -5.46 4.68
CA ALA A 132 6.83 -5.12 4.56
C ALA A 132 7.26 -4.11 5.64
N SER A 133 8.50 -4.23 6.12
CA SER A 133 9.11 -3.26 7.02
C SER A 133 10.37 -2.67 6.41
N PHE A 134 10.49 -1.36 6.26
CA PHE A 134 11.69 -0.71 5.73
C PHE A 134 12.49 -0.08 6.87
N PRO A 135 13.72 -0.53 7.18
CA PRO A 135 14.54 0.08 8.22
C PRO A 135 14.77 1.56 7.99
N LEU A 136 14.61 2.33 9.06
CA LEU A 136 15.07 3.71 9.14
C LEU A 136 16.51 3.70 9.63
N CYS A 137 17.39 4.37 8.90
CA CYS A 137 18.77 4.58 9.30
C CYS A 137 19.11 6.06 9.35
N THR A 138 20.21 6.39 10.01
CA THR A 138 20.80 7.73 9.91
C THR A 138 21.18 7.99 8.45
N GLY A 139 20.64 9.06 7.88
CA GLY A 139 20.93 9.45 6.50
C GLY A 139 22.37 9.95 6.34
N ARG A 140 22.88 9.98 5.10
CA ARG A 140 24.13 10.66 4.76
C ARG A 140 23.79 12.05 4.21
N GLY A 141 24.05 13.12 4.98
CA GLY A 141 23.87 14.51 4.55
C GLY A 141 22.99 15.33 5.49
N TRP A 142 22.49 16.47 5.00
CA TRP A 142 21.61 17.42 5.71
C TRP A 142 20.28 16.82 6.17
N ALA A 143 19.87 15.70 5.58
CA ALA A 143 18.72 14.92 5.99
C ALA A 143 19.18 13.79 6.93
N GLU A 144 18.88 13.94 8.23
CA GLU A 144 19.35 13.03 9.29
C GLU A 144 18.77 11.60 9.22
N ARG A 145 17.94 11.27 8.21
CA ARG A 145 17.22 9.99 8.09
C ARG A 145 17.14 9.51 6.63
N ASP A 146 17.25 8.20 6.42
CA ASP A 146 16.95 7.54 5.13
C ASP A 146 16.26 6.19 5.39
N LEU A 147 15.64 5.62 4.36
CA LEU A 147 15.16 4.23 4.36
C LEU A 147 16.18 3.33 3.67
N LEU A 148 16.43 2.16 4.25
CA LEU A 148 17.20 1.11 3.59
C LEU A 148 16.35 0.37 2.56
N GLU A 149 16.95 0.08 1.41
CA GLU A 149 16.33 -0.71 0.36
C GLU A 149 16.23 -2.17 0.79
N GLY A 150 15.05 -2.76 0.63
CA GLY A 150 14.76 -4.14 1.02
C GLY A 150 14.04 -4.24 2.38
N PRO A 151 13.01 -5.09 2.50
CA PRO A 151 12.27 -5.21 3.74
C PRO A 151 13.07 -5.98 4.80
N HIS A 152 13.07 -5.46 6.02
CA HIS A 152 13.52 -6.13 7.24
C HIS A 152 12.71 -7.40 7.53
N GLN A 153 11.44 -7.41 7.14
CA GLN A 153 10.57 -8.60 7.21
C GLN A 153 9.50 -8.48 6.13
N ARG A 154 9.39 -9.52 5.28
CA ARG A 154 8.24 -9.74 4.40
C ARG A 154 7.40 -10.83 5.05
N LEU A 155 6.19 -10.50 5.50
CA LEU A 155 5.26 -11.51 6.00
C LEU A 155 4.35 -11.95 4.85
N LEU A 156 4.36 -13.26 4.59
CA LEU A 156 3.40 -13.99 3.76
C LEU A 156 1.97 -13.76 4.29
N PRO A 157 0.91 -14.04 3.50
CA PRO A 157 -0.48 -13.72 3.82
C PRO A 157 -0.79 -13.94 5.29
N VAL A 158 -1.32 -12.90 5.96
CA VAL A 158 -1.84 -13.03 7.32
C VAL A 158 -3.01 -13.98 7.25
N THR A 159 -2.80 -15.24 7.62
CA THR A 159 -3.89 -16.20 7.80
C THR A 159 -4.79 -15.65 8.89
N GLN A 160 -6.04 -15.36 8.54
CA GLN A 160 -7.08 -15.16 9.52
C GLN A 160 -7.40 -16.54 10.11
N ASP A 161 -6.98 -16.78 11.35
CA ASP A 161 -7.52 -17.85 12.19
C ASP A 161 -8.79 -17.35 12.91
#